data_AF-A0A538IBR5-F1
#
_entry.id   AF-A0A538IBR5-F1
#
_cell.length_a   1.000
_cell.length_b   1.000
_cell.length_c   1.000
_cell.angle_alpha   90.00
_cell.angle_beta   90.00
_cell.angle_gamma   90.00
#
_symmetry.space_group_name_H-M   'P 1'
#
loop_
_entity.id
_entity.type
_entity.pdbx_description
1 polymer ?
#
loop_
_entity_poly.entity_id
_entity_poly.type
_entity_poly.pdbx_seq_one_letter_code
_entity_poly.pdbx_strand_id
1 'polypeptide(L)'
;MAGARTSAEGHAHAAEVAREIGCAPDDVETVAALLELGVPTRAMRRALERGRLEDAIFDAVLDPERAQRTVTPAEIEARGGLPVAEVQLLMQTAGLPPPAPDEPSFTEEETELFLEVARLREIWTPELGLQVSRVAGRSLARIAHTQVQLFRLYVEPRLRAESGDTLASLPEVHWAFERLLPLATP
;
A
#
# COMPACT_ATOMS: atom_id res chain seq x y z
N MET A 1 -37.85 -5.71 -10.57
CA MET A 1 -37.88 -6.30 -9.21
C MET A 1 -36.59 -7.04 -8.80
N ALA A 2 -35.65 -7.32 -9.71
CA ALA A 2 -34.36 -7.93 -9.37
C ALA A 2 -33.36 -6.94 -8.71
N GLY A 3 -33.25 -5.70 -9.22
CA GLY A 3 -32.27 -4.72 -8.70
C GLY A 3 -32.47 -4.26 -7.26
N ALA A 4 -33.71 -4.25 -6.74
CA ALA A 4 -34.00 -3.88 -5.35
C ALA A 4 -33.59 -4.97 -4.34
N ARG A 5 -33.57 -6.24 -4.76
CA ARG A 5 -33.13 -7.36 -3.92
C ARG A 5 -31.60 -7.42 -3.81
N THR A 6 -30.91 -7.20 -4.92
CA THR A 6 -29.45 -7.14 -4.98
C THR A 6 -28.88 -5.99 -4.16
N SER A 7 -29.53 -4.82 -4.15
CA SER A 7 -29.12 -3.68 -3.32
C SER A 7 -29.31 -3.94 -1.81
N ALA A 8 -30.40 -4.61 -1.41
CA ALA A 8 -30.65 -4.96 -0.01
C ALA A 8 -29.70 -6.06 0.52
N GLU A 9 -29.39 -7.06 -0.31
CA GLU A 9 -28.42 -8.11 0.00
C GLU A 9 -26.99 -7.54 0.09
N GLY A 10 -26.62 -6.63 -0.83
CA GLY A 10 -25.33 -5.94 -0.79
C GLY A 10 -25.16 -5.07 0.46
N HIS A 11 -26.19 -4.33 0.86
CA HIS A 11 -26.16 -3.51 2.07
C HIS A 11 -26.07 -4.37 3.36
N ALA A 12 -26.78 -5.50 3.41
CA ALA A 12 -26.69 -6.43 4.54
C ALA A 12 -25.28 -7.03 4.67
N HIS A 13 -24.66 -7.38 3.53
CA HIS A 13 -23.27 -7.84 3.49
C HIS A 13 -22.29 -6.75 3.96
N ALA A 14 -22.44 -5.51 3.47
CA ALA A 14 -21.62 -4.38 3.91
C ALA A 14 -21.74 -4.13 5.42
N ALA A 15 -22.94 -4.24 5.99
CA ALA A 15 -23.16 -4.09 7.44
C ALA A 15 -22.55 -5.24 8.26
N GLU A 16 -22.44 -6.45 7.71
CA GLU A 16 -21.70 -7.54 8.32
C GLU A 16 -20.19 -7.27 8.31
N VAL A 17 -19.65 -6.89 7.16
CA VAL A 17 -18.23 -6.54 7.00
C VAL A 17 -17.84 -5.38 7.91
N ALA A 18 -18.65 -4.32 7.97
CA ALA A 18 -18.43 -3.17 8.84
C ALA A 18 -18.31 -3.59 10.32
N ARG A 19 -19.17 -4.50 10.79
CA ARG A 19 -19.09 -5.06 12.15
C ARG A 19 -17.84 -5.91 12.36
N GLU A 20 -17.45 -6.72 11.37
CA GLU A 20 -16.27 -7.58 11.44
C GLU A 20 -14.97 -6.75 11.59
N ILE A 21 -14.85 -5.67 10.83
CA ILE A 21 -13.66 -4.81 10.85
C ILE A 21 -13.68 -3.75 11.96
N GLY A 22 -14.78 -3.64 12.71
CA GLY A 22 -14.92 -2.72 13.84
C GLY A 22 -15.22 -1.28 13.45
N CYS A 23 -15.86 -1.06 12.30
CA CYS A 23 -16.32 0.25 11.84
C CYS A 23 -17.49 0.78 12.68
N ALA A 24 -17.70 2.10 12.61
CA ALA A 24 -18.90 2.72 13.16
C ALA A 24 -20.12 2.35 12.29
N PRO A 25 -21.35 2.37 12.84
CA PRO A 25 -22.57 2.12 12.08
C PRO A 25 -22.77 3.07 10.88
N ASP A 26 -22.20 4.27 10.94
CA ASP A 26 -22.28 5.28 9.88
C ASP A 26 -21.37 4.97 8.68
N ASP A 27 -20.40 4.05 8.83
CA ASP A 27 -19.44 3.69 7.78
C ASP A 27 -19.99 2.65 6.78
N VAL A 28 -21.21 2.12 7.00
CA VAL A 28 -21.77 1.03 6.20
C VAL A 28 -21.89 1.39 4.72
N GLU A 29 -22.24 2.63 4.40
CA GLU A 29 -22.30 3.08 3.00
C GLU A 29 -20.90 3.18 2.37
N THR A 30 -19.89 3.60 3.13
CA THR A 30 -18.49 3.59 2.70
C THR A 30 -18.00 2.17 2.46
N VAL A 31 -18.30 1.23 3.36
CA VAL A 31 -17.97 -0.19 3.18
C VAL A 31 -18.65 -0.76 1.93
N ALA A 32 -19.94 -0.44 1.70
CA ALA A 32 -20.65 -0.87 0.50
C ALA A 32 -19.97 -0.37 -0.78
N ALA A 33 -19.65 0.92 -0.85
CA ALA A 33 -18.97 1.50 -2.01
C ALA A 33 -17.57 0.88 -2.24
N LEU A 34 -16.80 0.66 -1.18
CA LEU A 34 -15.49 0.03 -1.27
C LEU A 34 -15.58 -1.43 -1.76
N LEU A 35 -16.59 -2.18 -1.31
CA LEU A 35 -16.85 -3.54 -1.78
C LEU A 35 -17.25 -3.57 -3.27
N GLU A 36 -18.07 -2.61 -3.71
CA GLU A 36 -18.43 -2.46 -5.13
C GLU A 36 -17.20 -2.15 -6.01
N LEU A 37 -16.22 -1.42 -5.48
CA LEU A 37 -14.93 -1.15 -6.11
C LEU A 37 -13.94 -2.33 -6.00
N GLY A 38 -14.35 -3.47 -5.41
CA GLY A 38 -13.49 -4.65 -5.27
C GLY A 38 -12.39 -4.50 -4.22
N VAL A 39 -12.45 -3.49 -3.36
CA VAL A 39 -11.48 -3.28 -2.28
C VAL A 39 -11.61 -4.42 -1.26
N PRO A 40 -10.53 -5.14 -0.94
CA PRO A 40 -10.61 -6.28 -0.03
C PRO A 40 -10.75 -5.82 1.43
N THR A 41 -11.49 -6.59 2.25
CA THR A 41 -11.73 -6.30 3.68
C THR A 41 -10.44 -6.07 4.48
N ARG A 42 -9.34 -6.75 4.11
CA ARG A 42 -8.01 -6.54 4.73
C ARG A 42 -7.46 -5.13 4.51
N ALA A 43 -7.71 -4.52 3.35
CA ALA A 43 -7.32 -3.14 3.06
C ALA A 43 -8.16 -2.16 3.89
N MET A 44 -9.46 -2.42 4.01
CA MET A 44 -10.38 -1.63 4.85
C MET A 44 -9.94 -1.61 6.32
N ARG A 45 -9.60 -2.78 6.88
CA ARG A 45 -9.10 -2.89 8.26
C ARG A 45 -7.83 -2.07 8.50
N ARG A 46 -6.84 -2.17 7.60
CA ARG A 46 -5.59 -1.40 7.71
C ARG A 46 -5.81 0.11 7.55
N ALA A 47 -6.74 0.51 6.69
CA ALA A 47 -7.10 1.91 6.51
C ALA A 47 -7.77 2.47 7.78
N LEU A 48 -8.65 1.68 8.41
CA LEU A 48 -9.29 2.02 9.67
C LEU A 48 -8.28 2.19 10.83
N GLU A 49 -7.27 1.32 10.93
CA GLU A 49 -6.16 1.45 11.89
C GLU A 49 -5.41 2.78 11.73
N ARG A 50 -5.44 3.38 10.53
CA ARG A 50 -4.83 4.69 10.22
C ARG A 50 -5.82 5.85 10.33
N GLY A 51 -7.07 5.57 10.69
CA GLY A 51 -8.10 6.55 11.02
C GLY A 51 -8.95 7.05 9.85
N ARG A 52 -8.82 6.48 8.65
CA ARG A 52 -9.62 6.86 7.47
C ARG A 52 -9.93 5.65 6.60
N LEU A 53 -11.19 5.21 6.60
CA LEU A 53 -11.62 4.01 5.90
C LEU A 53 -11.49 4.15 4.37
N GLU A 54 -11.77 5.34 3.84
CA GLU A 54 -11.68 5.65 2.41
C GLU A 54 -10.28 5.44 1.82
N ASP A 55 -9.22 5.48 2.64
CA ASP A 55 -7.85 5.22 2.21
C ASP A 55 -7.61 3.77 1.78
N ALA A 56 -8.57 2.87 2.03
CA ALA A 56 -8.51 1.47 1.61
C ALA A 56 -8.43 1.32 0.07
N ILE A 57 -8.95 2.29 -0.69
CA ILE A 57 -8.83 2.29 -2.16
C ILE A 57 -7.37 2.29 -2.62
N PHE A 58 -6.46 2.97 -1.90
CA PHE A 58 -5.05 3.04 -2.26
C PHE A 58 -4.37 1.69 -2.01
N ASP A 59 -4.71 1.06 -0.89
CA ASP A 59 -4.21 -0.25 -0.53
C ASP A 59 -4.62 -1.32 -1.56
N ALA A 60 -5.83 -1.24 -2.11
CA ALA A 60 -6.31 -2.13 -3.15
C ALA A 60 -5.54 -1.97 -4.48
N VAL A 61 -5.23 -0.73 -4.89
CA VAL A 61 -4.47 -0.51 -6.14
C VAL A 61 -3.01 -0.95 -6.00
N LEU A 62 -2.43 -0.88 -4.80
CA LEU A 62 -1.07 -1.35 -4.52
C LEU A 62 -0.98 -2.87 -4.27
N ASP A 63 -2.12 -3.55 -4.05
CA ASP A 63 -2.14 -4.97 -3.73
C ASP A 63 -1.57 -5.89 -4.83
N PRO A 64 -1.77 -5.65 -6.14
CA PRO A 64 -1.13 -6.43 -7.21
C PRO A 64 0.40 -6.41 -7.17
N GLU A 65 1.00 -5.26 -6.82
CA GLU A 65 2.44 -5.12 -6.67
C GLU A 65 2.93 -5.85 -5.41
N ARG A 66 2.15 -5.78 -4.32
CA ARG A 66 2.43 -6.54 -3.09
C ARG A 66 2.33 -8.05 -3.32
N ALA A 67 1.42 -8.51 -4.17
CA ALA A 67 1.27 -9.93 -4.49
C ALA A 67 2.48 -10.52 -5.23
N GLN A 68 3.32 -9.67 -5.85
CA GLN A 68 4.56 -10.10 -6.49
C GLN A 68 5.72 -10.29 -5.50
N ARG A 69 5.58 -9.77 -4.26
CA ARG A 69 6.57 -9.94 -3.19
C ARG A 69 6.44 -11.34 -2.62
N THR A 70 7.35 -12.20 -3.01
CA THR A 70 7.33 -13.64 -2.68
C THR A 70 8.60 -14.09 -1.97
N VAL A 71 9.66 -13.28 -2.00
CA VAL A 71 10.96 -13.61 -1.43
C VAL A 71 11.08 -13.06 -0.02
N THR A 72 11.57 -13.89 0.89
CA THR A 72 11.81 -13.57 2.30
C THR A 72 13.25 -13.14 2.57
N PRO A 73 13.53 -12.36 3.63
CA PRO A 73 14.90 -12.10 4.06
C PRO A 73 15.76 -13.35 4.27
N ALA A 74 15.18 -14.42 4.82
CA ALA A 74 15.88 -15.68 5.06
C ALA A 74 16.32 -16.36 3.75
N GLU A 75 15.48 -16.30 2.71
CA GLU A 75 15.83 -16.81 1.39
C GLU A 75 16.93 -15.97 0.72
N ILE A 76 16.91 -14.64 0.88
CA ILE A 76 17.97 -13.76 0.38
C ILE A 76 19.32 -14.16 1.01
N GLU A 77 19.37 -14.34 2.33
CA GLU A 77 20.58 -14.77 3.02
C GLU A 77 21.03 -16.17 2.57
N ALA A 78 20.09 -17.13 2.45
CA ALA A 78 20.39 -18.48 1.99
C ALA A 78 20.95 -18.54 0.56
N ARG A 79 20.57 -17.58 -0.30
CA ARG A 79 21.09 -17.42 -1.67
C ARG A 79 22.46 -16.71 -1.72
N GLY A 80 23.06 -16.39 -0.57
CA GLY A 80 24.34 -15.70 -0.47
C GLY A 80 24.24 -14.17 -0.51
N GLY A 81 23.06 -13.62 -0.27
CA GLY A 81 22.81 -12.18 -0.19
C GLY A 81 23.23 -11.55 1.14
N LEU A 82 22.65 -10.40 1.44
CA LEU A 82 22.85 -9.75 2.74
C LEU A 82 22.23 -10.61 3.87
N PRO A 83 22.86 -10.66 5.06
CA PRO A 83 22.25 -11.26 6.23
C PRO A 83 20.91 -10.61 6.58
N VAL A 84 19.98 -11.38 7.14
CA VAL A 84 18.65 -10.89 7.54
C VAL A 84 18.74 -9.62 8.39
N ALA A 85 19.66 -9.60 9.36
CA ALA A 85 19.86 -8.46 10.25
C ALA A 85 20.26 -7.17 9.49
N GLU A 86 21.05 -7.29 8.43
CA GLU A 86 21.45 -6.15 7.60
C GLU A 86 20.32 -5.68 6.69
N VAL A 87 19.53 -6.60 6.12
CA VAL A 87 18.32 -6.26 5.36
C VAL A 87 17.35 -5.48 6.26
N GLN A 88 17.10 -5.96 7.48
CA GLN A 88 16.25 -5.28 8.46
C GLN A 88 16.79 -3.90 8.83
N LEU A 89 18.10 -3.76 9.00
CA LEU A 89 18.72 -2.48 9.32
C LEU A 89 18.64 -1.50 8.14
N LEU A 90 18.79 -1.98 6.91
CA LEU A 90 18.60 -1.17 5.69
C LEU A 90 17.16 -0.65 5.59
N MET A 91 16.16 -1.50 5.83
CA MET A 91 14.74 -1.09 5.81
C MET A 91 14.45 -0.04 6.88
N GLN A 92 14.88 -0.28 8.13
CA GLN A 92 14.73 0.69 9.22
C GLN A 92 15.41 2.02 8.89
N THR A 93 16.60 1.97 8.28
CA THR A 93 17.35 3.17 7.91
C THR A 93 16.67 3.96 6.79
N ALA A 94 15.96 3.29 5.88
CA ALA A 94 15.10 3.91 4.89
C ALA A 94 13.81 4.51 5.49
N GLY A 95 13.49 4.23 6.76
CA GLY A 95 12.24 4.61 7.41
C GLY A 95 11.09 3.65 7.11
N LEU A 96 11.39 2.42 6.66
CA LEU A 96 10.43 1.36 6.41
C LEU A 96 10.39 0.37 7.58
N PRO A 97 9.26 -0.32 7.83
CA PRO A 97 9.20 -1.37 8.83
C PRO A 97 10.16 -2.51 8.44
N PRO A 98 10.97 -3.02 9.38
CA PRO A 98 11.83 -4.17 9.12
C PRO A 98 10.98 -5.43 8.92
N PRO A 99 11.15 -6.18 7.82
CA PRO A 99 10.41 -7.42 7.61
C PRO A 99 10.90 -8.53 8.56
N ALA A 100 9.99 -9.41 8.95
CA ALA A 100 10.37 -10.63 9.68
C ALA A 100 11.20 -11.56 8.77
N PRO A 101 12.05 -12.45 9.33
CA PRO A 101 12.94 -13.31 8.53
C PRO A 101 12.21 -14.13 7.46
N ASP A 102 11.01 -14.61 7.78
CA ASP A 102 10.19 -15.48 6.92
C ASP A 102 9.02 -14.70 6.26
N GLU A 103 9.01 -13.37 6.32
CA GLU A 103 7.95 -12.54 5.73
C GLU A 103 8.21 -12.30 4.24
N PRO A 104 7.30 -12.70 3.32
CA PRO A 104 7.44 -12.44 1.89
C PRO A 104 7.37 -10.94 1.63
N SER A 105 8.53 -10.33 1.44
CA SER A 105 8.69 -8.88 1.51
C SER A 105 9.34 -8.29 0.29
N PHE A 106 9.94 -9.11 -0.59
CA PHE A 106 10.68 -8.64 -1.76
C PHE A 106 10.23 -9.37 -3.02
N THR A 107 10.31 -8.67 -4.15
CA THR A 107 10.21 -9.31 -5.46
C THR A 107 11.54 -9.99 -5.81
N GLU A 108 11.54 -10.84 -6.85
CA GLU A 108 12.81 -11.41 -7.34
C GLU A 108 13.74 -10.35 -7.92
N GLU A 109 13.20 -9.31 -8.57
CA GLU A 109 14.02 -8.21 -9.08
C GLU A 109 14.69 -7.41 -7.95
N GLU A 110 13.97 -7.11 -6.88
CA GLU A 110 14.54 -6.47 -5.68
C GLU A 110 15.57 -7.38 -4.99
N THR A 111 15.41 -8.70 -5.08
CA THR A 111 16.33 -9.67 -4.49
C THR A 111 17.72 -9.60 -5.12
N GLU A 112 17.81 -9.38 -6.43
CA GLU A 112 19.09 -9.24 -7.13
C GLU A 112 19.94 -8.09 -6.56
N LEU A 113 19.32 -6.99 -6.12
CA LEU A 113 20.05 -5.90 -5.46
C LEU A 113 20.80 -6.40 -4.22
N PHE A 114 20.15 -7.18 -3.36
CA PHE A 114 20.77 -7.67 -2.13
C PHE A 114 21.87 -8.70 -2.41
N LEU A 115 21.71 -9.52 -3.45
CA LEU A 115 22.74 -10.46 -3.92
C LEU A 115 23.96 -9.70 -4.46
N GLU A 116 23.76 -8.68 -5.28
CA GLU A 116 24.85 -7.88 -5.85
C GLU A 116 25.58 -7.05 -4.80
N VAL A 117 24.86 -6.43 -3.87
CA VAL A 117 25.49 -5.69 -2.77
C VAL A 117 26.33 -6.64 -1.92
N ALA A 118 25.87 -7.87 -1.67
CA ALA A 118 26.66 -8.89 -0.97
C ALA A 118 27.93 -9.28 -1.74
N ARG A 119 27.84 -9.45 -3.07
CA ARG A 119 28.99 -9.74 -3.95
C ARG A 119 30.01 -8.61 -3.96
N LEU A 120 29.56 -7.36 -3.92
CA LEU A 120 30.41 -6.17 -4.06
C LEU A 120 30.88 -5.57 -2.73
N ARG A 121 30.74 -6.29 -1.61
CA ARG A 121 30.97 -5.75 -0.25
C ARG A 121 32.30 -5.08 0.02
N GLU A 122 33.37 -5.48 -0.68
CA GLU A 122 34.68 -4.84 -0.55
C GLU A 122 34.68 -3.39 -1.07
N ILE A 123 33.80 -3.09 -2.02
CA ILE A 123 33.64 -1.76 -2.64
C ILE A 123 32.43 -1.05 -2.03
N TRP A 124 31.33 -1.79 -1.84
CA TRP A 124 30.07 -1.31 -1.27
C TRP A 124 29.97 -1.70 0.20
N THR A 125 30.62 -0.94 1.07
CA THR A 125 30.67 -1.27 2.49
C THR A 125 29.29 -1.15 3.17
N PRO A 126 29.05 -1.86 4.29
CA PRO A 126 27.80 -1.75 5.03
C PRO A 126 27.43 -0.31 5.41
N GLU A 127 28.40 0.50 5.82
CA GLU A 127 28.19 1.90 6.21
C GLU A 127 27.69 2.75 5.03
N LEU A 128 28.26 2.52 3.84
CA LEU A 128 27.83 3.17 2.61
C LEU A 128 26.38 2.78 2.27
N GLY A 129 26.06 1.49 2.33
CA GLY A 129 24.70 0.99 2.12
C GLY A 129 23.68 1.64 3.04
N LEU A 130 23.99 1.76 4.34
CA LEU A 130 23.14 2.45 5.32
C LEU A 130 22.99 3.94 5.01
N GLN A 131 24.06 4.61 4.60
CA GLN A 131 23.99 6.03 4.23
C GLN A 131 23.11 6.25 3.00
N VAL A 132 23.27 5.44 1.95
CA VAL A 132 22.46 5.49 0.74
C VAL A 132 21.00 5.23 1.07
N SER A 133 20.71 4.16 1.82
CA SER A 133 19.36 3.83 2.28
C SER A 133 18.70 5.01 3.02
N ARG A 134 19.43 5.67 3.93
CA ARG A 134 18.92 6.83 4.69
C ARG A 134 18.58 8.02 3.81
N VAL A 135 19.42 8.30 2.81
CA VAL A 135 19.22 9.44 1.89
C VAL A 135 18.07 9.16 0.94
N ALA A 136 18.02 7.95 0.37
CA ALA A 136 16.95 7.52 -0.52
C ALA A 136 15.60 7.54 0.20
N GLY A 137 15.52 6.90 1.38
CA GLY A 137 14.30 6.84 2.19
C GLY A 137 13.75 8.22 2.56
N ARG A 138 14.60 9.14 3.05
CA ARG A 138 14.15 10.52 3.36
C ARG A 138 13.67 11.29 2.14
N SER A 139 14.33 11.11 1.00
CA SER A 139 13.94 11.78 -0.24
C SER A 139 12.59 11.27 -0.75
N LEU A 140 12.42 9.94 -0.78
CA LEU A 140 11.17 9.30 -1.18
C LEU A 140 10.03 9.66 -0.23
N ALA A 141 10.25 9.64 1.08
CA ALA A 141 9.25 10.05 2.07
C ALA A 141 8.78 11.50 1.84
N ARG A 142 9.71 12.41 1.52
CA ARG A 142 9.36 13.80 1.21
C ARG A 142 8.57 13.94 -0.08
N ILE A 143 8.93 13.19 -1.12
CA ILE A 143 8.19 13.17 -2.39
C ILE A 143 6.78 12.64 -2.16
N ALA A 144 6.65 11.47 -1.51
CA ALA A 144 5.37 10.84 -1.22
C ALA A 144 4.48 11.76 -0.38
N HIS A 145 5.02 12.37 0.68
CA HIS A 145 4.28 13.34 1.49
C HIS A 145 3.77 14.52 0.65
N THR A 146 4.62 15.06 -0.22
CA THR A 146 4.25 16.18 -1.09
C THR A 146 3.15 15.77 -2.08
N GLN A 147 3.24 14.59 -2.69
CA GLN A 147 2.23 14.08 -3.62
C GLN A 147 0.87 13.90 -2.92
N VAL A 148 0.85 13.30 -1.71
CA VAL A 148 -0.37 13.16 -0.91
C VAL A 148 -0.96 14.52 -0.55
N GLN A 149 -0.13 15.49 -0.13
CA GLN A 149 -0.59 16.85 0.16
C GLN A 149 -1.21 17.53 -1.06
N LEU A 150 -0.54 17.46 -2.22
CA LEU A 150 -1.05 18.05 -3.46
C LEU A 150 -2.37 17.39 -3.90
N PHE A 151 -2.48 16.07 -3.77
CA PHE A 151 -3.72 15.36 -4.05
C PHE A 151 -4.88 15.88 -3.17
N ARG A 152 -4.67 15.94 -1.85
CA ARG A 152 -5.69 16.41 -0.89
C ARG A 152 -6.06 17.89 -1.08
N LEU A 153 -5.10 18.74 -1.46
CA LEU A 153 -5.35 20.17 -1.63
C LEU A 153 -6.01 20.53 -2.96
N TYR A 154 -5.71 19.79 -4.04
CA TYR A 154 -6.08 20.20 -5.39
C TYR A 154 -6.94 19.20 -6.17
N VAL A 155 -6.82 17.90 -5.90
CA VAL A 155 -7.52 16.85 -6.66
C VAL A 155 -8.80 16.46 -5.93
N GLU A 156 -8.69 16.07 -4.66
CA GLU A 156 -9.82 15.61 -3.86
C GLU A 156 -10.98 16.64 -3.78
N PRO A 157 -10.74 17.95 -3.56
CA PRO A 157 -11.82 18.92 -3.52
C PRO A 157 -12.53 19.11 -4.87
N ARG A 158 -11.82 18.94 -5.99
CA ARG A 158 -12.42 19.04 -7.33
C ARG A 158 -13.31 17.85 -7.62
N LEU A 159 -12.83 16.64 -7.31
CA LEU A 159 -13.61 15.42 -7.46
C LEU A 159 -14.86 15.46 -6.58
N ARG A 160 -14.75 15.94 -5.34
CA ARG A 160 -15.92 16.15 -4.46
C ARG A 160 -16.92 17.17 -5.01
N ALA A 161 -16.45 18.26 -5.61
CA ALA A 161 -17.34 19.27 -6.20
C ALA A 161 -18.08 18.75 -7.44
N GLU A 162 -17.46 17.85 -8.22
CA GLU A 162 -18.04 17.23 -9.41
C GLU A 162 -19.01 16.10 -9.05
N SER A 163 -18.66 15.24 -8.09
CA SER A 163 -19.46 14.08 -7.67
C SER A 163 -20.50 14.38 -6.59
N GLY A 164 -20.43 15.55 -5.94
CA GLY A 164 -21.36 16.03 -4.91
C GLY A 164 -20.95 15.74 -3.46
N ASP A 165 -20.18 14.68 -3.20
CA ASP A 165 -19.59 14.35 -1.88
C ASP A 165 -18.39 13.39 -2.01
N THR A 166 -17.68 13.14 -0.91
CA THR A 166 -16.52 12.24 -0.72
C THR A 166 -16.81 10.83 -1.21
N LEU A 167 -17.91 10.23 -0.73
CA LEU A 167 -18.27 8.85 -1.08
C LEU A 167 -18.51 8.69 -2.59
N ALA A 168 -19.20 9.67 -3.19
CA ALA A 168 -19.50 9.70 -4.62
C ALA A 168 -18.26 9.90 -5.50
N SER A 169 -17.15 10.39 -4.94
CA SER A 169 -15.89 10.61 -5.68
C SER A 169 -14.93 9.41 -5.66
N LEU A 170 -15.20 8.39 -4.83
CA LEU A 170 -14.31 7.23 -4.69
C LEU A 170 -14.08 6.47 -6.01
N PRO A 171 -15.10 6.24 -6.88
CA PRO A 171 -14.89 5.57 -8.15
C PRO A 171 -13.93 6.33 -9.08
N GLU A 172 -14.06 7.65 -9.17
CA GLU A 172 -13.20 8.50 -10.00
C GLU A 172 -11.76 8.52 -9.48
N VAL A 173 -11.59 8.59 -8.16
CA VAL A 173 -10.26 8.47 -7.54
C VAL A 173 -9.66 7.10 -7.88
N HIS A 174 -10.39 6.02 -7.63
CA HIS A 174 -9.92 4.66 -7.86
C HIS A 174 -9.49 4.45 -9.32
N TRP A 175 -10.34 4.84 -10.27
CA TRP A 175 -10.05 4.81 -11.71
C TRP A 175 -8.79 5.60 -12.09
N ALA A 176 -8.59 6.80 -11.51
CA ALA A 176 -7.42 7.61 -11.79
C ALA A 176 -6.13 6.91 -11.31
N PHE A 177 -6.16 6.29 -10.13
CA PHE A 177 -5.00 5.57 -9.60
C PHE A 177 -4.68 4.30 -10.39
N GLU A 178 -5.67 3.51 -10.80
CA GLU A 178 -5.45 2.34 -11.67
C GLU A 178 -4.75 2.70 -12.98
N ARG A 179 -4.99 3.92 -13.51
CA ARG A 179 -4.37 4.38 -14.76
C ARG A 179 -3.02 5.04 -14.57
N LEU A 180 -2.84 5.78 -13.49
CA LEU A 180 -1.63 6.59 -13.26
C LEU A 180 -0.51 5.80 -12.57
N LEU A 181 -0.84 4.90 -11.64
CA LEU A 181 0.18 4.16 -10.88
C LEU A 181 1.09 3.29 -11.78
N PRO A 182 0.56 2.54 -12.77
CA PRO A 182 1.43 1.77 -13.67
C PRO A 182 2.41 2.63 -14.49
N LEU A 183 2.15 3.93 -14.63
CA LEU A 183 3.01 4.89 -15.34
C LEU A 183 4.02 5.58 -14.41
N ALA A 184 3.89 5.40 -13.09
CA ALA A 184 4.78 6.00 -12.10
C ALA A 184 6.05 5.17 -11.88
N THR A 185 6.07 3.92 -12.35
CA THR A 185 7.24 3.05 -12.37
C THR A 185 8.07 3.38 -13.62
N PRO A 186 9.33 3.84 -13.48
CA PRO A 186 10.19 4.19 -14.61
C PRO A 186 10.59 3.00 -15.48
#